data_AF-A0A4Q1C259-F1
#
_entry.id   AF-A0A4Q1C259-F1
#
_cell.length_a   1.000
_cell.length_b   1.000
_cell.length_c   1.000
_cell.angle_alpha   90.00
_cell.angle_beta   90.00
_cell.angle_gamma   90.00
#
_symmetry.space_group_name_H-M   'P 1'
#
loop_
_entity.id
_entity.type
_entity.pdbx_description
1 polymer ?
#
loop_
_entity_poly.entity_id
_entity_poly.type
_entity_poly.pdbx_seq_one_letter_code
_entity_poly.pdbx_strand_id
1 'polypeptide(L)'
;MELNLIEDKFYLIDKPKTWTSFDVVRKIKNIGKFKKIGHAGTLDPLASGLLILCVGKYTKKIEYFQSLPKTYTGTFVLGKTTPSIDLETDFDEEFSVDHITTEMLENARVSLLGDIQQVPPIYSAVKQNGQRLYVQARKGVTEKELDIKIRQAIVYDFEMDSSSFPEIKFKITCSKGTYIRSMVRDFGYFLNSGAYLKELIRTQIGEYSLDRAQSIESFSADQHEILL
;
A
#
# COMPACT_ATOMS: atom_id res chain seq x y z
N MET A 1 -40.27 -5.30 4.20
CA MET A 1 -39.63 -5.05 5.51
C MET A 1 -38.20 -5.63 5.58
N GLU A 2 -37.50 -5.85 4.45
CA GLU A 2 -36.23 -6.60 4.42
C GLU A 2 -35.07 -5.92 3.67
N LEU A 3 -35.17 -4.63 3.32
CA LEU A 3 -34.06 -3.88 2.69
C LEU A 3 -33.29 -2.96 3.68
N ASN A 4 -33.67 -2.92 4.95
CA ASN A 4 -33.08 -2.02 5.96
C ASN A 4 -31.97 -2.65 6.82
N LEU A 5 -31.57 -3.91 6.57
CA LEU A 5 -30.58 -4.63 7.40
C LEU A 5 -29.14 -4.64 6.81
N ILE A 6 -28.91 -3.93 5.70
CA ILE A 6 -27.65 -4.00 4.94
C ILE A 6 -26.89 -2.66 4.90
N GLU A 7 -27.51 -1.57 5.34
CA GLU A 7 -26.86 -0.26 5.40
C GLU A 7 -26.22 -0.06 6.78
N ASP A 8 -25.09 0.68 6.83
CA ASP A 8 -24.35 1.06 8.05
C ASP A 8 -23.41 -0.03 8.60
N LYS A 9 -22.65 -0.67 7.71
CA LYS A 9 -21.68 -1.73 8.00
C LYS A 9 -20.34 -1.46 7.33
N PHE A 10 -19.30 -2.16 7.75
CA PHE A 10 -18.08 -2.30 6.97
C PHE A 10 -17.67 -3.77 6.81
N TYR A 11 -16.87 -4.02 5.77
CA TYR A 11 -16.43 -5.35 5.38
C TYR A 11 -14.92 -5.36 5.27
N LEU A 12 -14.31 -6.43 5.79
CA LEU A 12 -12.91 -6.74 5.62
C LEU A 12 -12.78 -7.64 4.39
N ILE A 13 -12.11 -7.16 3.35
CA ILE A 13 -11.94 -7.90 2.10
C ILE A 13 -10.46 -8.15 1.85
N ASP A 14 -10.10 -9.38 1.50
CA ASP A 14 -8.79 -9.68 0.94
C ASP A 14 -8.79 -9.28 -0.54
N LYS A 15 -8.07 -8.20 -0.87
CA LYS A 15 -7.91 -7.76 -2.25
C LYS A 15 -6.92 -8.71 -2.95
N PRO A 16 -7.33 -9.41 -4.01
CA PRO A 16 -6.39 -10.22 -4.80
C PRO A 16 -5.39 -9.32 -5.53
N LYS A 17 -4.22 -9.89 -5.83
CA LYS A 17 -3.22 -9.27 -6.70
C LYS A 17 -3.82 -8.96 -8.08
N THR A 18 -3.26 -7.98 -8.78
CA THR A 18 -3.66 -7.42 -10.09
C THR A 18 -4.96 -6.62 -10.13
N TRP A 19 -5.83 -6.76 -9.13
CA TRP A 19 -7.06 -5.96 -9.05
C TRP A 19 -6.80 -4.56 -8.50
N THR A 20 -7.42 -3.53 -9.07
CA THR A 20 -7.43 -2.23 -8.39
C THR A 20 -8.37 -2.27 -7.17
N SER A 21 -8.15 -1.39 -6.19
CA SER A 21 -9.10 -1.24 -5.08
C SER A 21 -10.53 -0.89 -5.56
N PHE A 22 -10.65 -0.21 -6.70
CA PHE A 22 -11.94 0.15 -7.27
C PHE A 22 -12.64 -1.03 -7.95
N ASP A 23 -11.89 -1.99 -8.50
CA ASP A 23 -12.45 -3.23 -9.04
C ASP A 23 -13.11 -4.04 -7.94
N VAL A 24 -12.49 -4.13 -6.75
CA VAL A 24 -13.10 -4.75 -5.58
C VAL A 24 -14.39 -4.04 -5.19
N VAL A 25 -14.35 -2.70 -5.07
CA VAL A 25 -15.54 -1.90 -4.76
C VAL A 25 -16.67 -2.21 -5.75
N ARG A 26 -16.38 -2.24 -7.05
CA ARG A 26 -17.37 -2.52 -8.09
C ARG A 26 -17.95 -3.93 -7.96
N LYS A 27 -17.10 -4.93 -7.76
CA LYS A 27 -17.51 -6.34 -7.64
C LYS A 27 -18.38 -6.56 -6.40
N ILE A 28 -17.94 -6.09 -5.24
CA ILE A 28 -18.66 -6.23 -3.97
C ILE A 28 -19.96 -5.41 -3.96
N LYS A 29 -19.97 -4.21 -4.56
CA LYS A 29 -21.21 -3.43 -4.75
C LYS A 29 -22.29 -4.25 -5.43
N ASN A 30 -21.91 -4.94 -6.51
CA ASN A 30 -22.84 -5.70 -7.34
C ASN A 30 -23.33 -6.97 -6.63
N ILE A 31 -22.43 -7.71 -5.97
CA ILE A 31 -22.80 -8.93 -5.22
C ILE A 31 -23.73 -8.58 -4.06
N GLY A 32 -23.36 -7.60 -3.24
CA GLY A 32 -24.14 -7.18 -2.07
C GLY A 32 -25.34 -6.27 -2.38
N LYS A 33 -25.54 -5.91 -3.66
CA LYS A 33 -26.58 -4.96 -4.12
C LYS A 33 -26.58 -3.63 -3.34
N PHE A 34 -25.41 -3.17 -2.92
CA PHE A 34 -25.27 -1.97 -2.11
C PHE A 34 -25.49 -0.70 -2.95
N LYS A 35 -26.31 0.23 -2.47
CA LYS A 35 -26.51 1.53 -3.14
C LYS A 35 -25.24 2.38 -3.11
N LYS A 36 -24.58 2.44 -1.95
CA LYS A 36 -23.39 3.27 -1.70
C LYS A 36 -22.31 2.45 -1.01
N ILE A 37 -21.10 2.45 -1.57
CA ILE A 37 -19.92 1.77 -1.04
C ILE A 37 -18.66 2.59 -1.35
N GLY A 38 -17.65 2.52 -0.50
CA GLY A 38 -16.31 3.08 -0.73
C GLY A 38 -15.26 2.32 0.06
N HIS A 39 -13.99 2.44 -0.32
CA HIS A 39 -12.87 1.78 0.37
C HIS A 39 -12.11 2.75 1.27
N ALA A 40 -11.54 2.25 2.37
CA ALA A 40 -10.84 3.06 3.37
C ALA A 40 -9.31 3.01 3.25
N GLY A 41 -8.80 3.24 2.05
CA GLY A 41 -7.38 3.28 1.76
C GLY A 41 -7.06 2.44 0.53
N THR A 42 -6.41 3.05 -0.46
CA THR A 42 -6.02 2.36 -1.69
C THR A 42 -4.94 1.32 -1.39
N LEU A 43 -5.01 0.20 -2.10
CA LEU A 43 -3.89 -0.70 -2.37
C LEU A 43 -3.58 -0.64 -3.86
N ASP A 44 -2.29 -0.60 -4.17
CA ASP A 44 -1.78 -0.67 -5.53
C ASP A 44 -2.19 -1.99 -6.19
N PRO A 45 -2.30 -2.06 -7.53
CA PRO A 45 -2.75 -3.26 -8.23
C PRO A 45 -1.93 -4.50 -7.90
N LEU A 46 -0.60 -4.37 -7.84
CA LEU A 46 0.32 -5.47 -7.54
C LEU A 46 0.43 -5.82 -6.05
N ALA A 47 -0.14 -5.00 -5.17
CA ALA A 47 -0.29 -5.35 -3.76
C ALA A 47 -1.51 -6.25 -3.56
N SER A 48 -1.56 -7.01 -2.46
CA SER A 48 -2.74 -7.75 -2.02
C SER A 48 -3.06 -7.48 -0.55
N GLY A 49 -4.08 -8.15 -0.02
CA GLY A 49 -4.40 -8.12 1.40
C GLY A 49 -5.52 -7.15 1.76
N LEU A 50 -5.52 -6.72 3.03
CA LEU A 50 -6.69 -6.19 3.69
C LEU A 50 -7.16 -4.86 3.09
N LEU A 51 -8.41 -4.84 2.64
CA LEU A 51 -9.13 -3.68 2.15
C LEU A 51 -10.45 -3.53 2.91
N ILE A 52 -10.58 -2.44 3.67
CA ILE A 52 -11.83 -2.12 4.37
C ILE A 52 -12.79 -1.45 3.39
N LEU A 53 -14.00 -2.00 3.24
CA LEU A 53 -15.09 -1.42 2.46
C LEU A 53 -16.21 -0.95 3.39
N CYS A 54 -16.57 0.32 3.28
CA CYS A 54 -17.67 0.93 4.03
C CYS A 54 -18.92 1.04 3.15
N VAL A 55 -20.09 0.69 3.70
CA VAL A 55 -21.39 0.71 2.98
C VAL A 55 -22.37 1.66 3.65
N GLY A 56 -23.24 2.31 2.87
CA GLY A 56 -24.29 3.20 3.42
C GLY A 56 -23.69 4.38 4.20
N LYS A 57 -24.17 4.65 5.42
CA LYS A 57 -23.67 5.79 6.21
C LYS A 57 -22.24 5.56 6.73
N TYR A 58 -21.75 4.32 6.79
CA TYR A 58 -20.36 4.04 7.17
C TYR A 58 -19.35 4.60 6.18
N THR A 59 -19.78 4.94 4.95
CA THR A 59 -18.92 5.72 4.03
C THR A 59 -18.46 7.05 4.62
N LYS A 60 -19.17 7.61 5.61
CA LYS A 60 -18.76 8.80 6.37
C LYS A 60 -17.64 8.51 7.39
N LYS A 61 -17.33 7.23 7.66
CA LYS A 61 -16.29 6.77 8.58
C LYS A 61 -14.98 6.39 7.87
N ILE A 62 -14.92 6.51 6.54
CA ILE A 62 -13.73 6.17 5.74
C ILE A 62 -12.47 6.89 6.25
N GLU A 63 -12.57 8.17 6.61
CA GLU A 63 -11.43 8.95 7.10
C GLU A 63 -10.86 8.41 8.41
N TYR A 64 -11.72 7.88 9.29
CA TYR A 64 -11.30 7.25 10.54
C TYR A 64 -10.43 6.02 10.24
N PHE A 65 -10.93 5.06 9.45
CA PHE A 65 -10.15 3.87 9.08
C PHE A 65 -8.86 4.23 8.31
N GLN A 66 -8.91 5.26 7.47
CA GLN A 66 -7.73 5.78 6.78
C GLN A 66 -6.69 6.36 7.75
N SER A 67 -7.10 6.86 8.91
CA SER A 67 -6.17 7.38 9.93
C SER A 67 -5.47 6.33 10.77
N LEU A 68 -6.01 5.11 10.87
CA LEU A 68 -5.42 4.02 11.66
C LEU A 68 -4.02 3.65 11.16
N PRO A 69 -3.13 3.11 12.00
CA PRO A 69 -1.87 2.51 11.54
C PRO A 69 -2.12 1.35 10.57
N LYS A 70 -1.14 1.05 9.71
CA LYS A 70 -1.19 -0.09 8.78
C LYS A 70 0.05 -0.94 8.96
N THR A 71 -0.13 -2.25 8.87
CA THR A 71 0.98 -3.21 8.82
C THR A 71 1.03 -3.87 7.46
N TYR A 72 2.23 -3.94 6.91
CA TYR A 72 2.54 -4.56 5.64
C TYR A 72 3.61 -5.62 5.83
N THR A 73 3.54 -6.66 5.02
CA THR A 73 4.63 -7.60 4.80
C THR A 73 4.94 -7.66 3.32
N GLY A 74 6.13 -8.11 2.97
CA GLY A 74 6.50 -8.22 1.56
C GLY A 74 7.95 -8.55 1.35
N THR A 75 8.36 -8.40 0.09
CA THR A 75 9.74 -8.60 -0.36
C THR A 75 10.12 -7.45 -1.27
N PHE A 76 11.27 -6.83 -1.01
CA PHE A 76 11.94 -5.96 -1.97
C PHE A 76 13.29 -6.55 -2.36
N VAL A 77 13.84 -6.09 -3.48
CA VAL A 77 15.09 -6.63 -4.02
C VAL A 77 16.03 -5.47 -4.33
N LEU A 78 17.30 -5.60 -3.92
CA LEU A 78 18.36 -4.65 -4.21
C LEU A 78 19.04 -4.95 -5.56
N GLY A 79 19.70 -3.95 -6.14
CA GLY A 79 20.51 -4.12 -7.35
C GLY A 79 19.80 -3.77 -8.65
N LYS A 80 18.50 -3.45 -8.61
CA LYS A 80 17.73 -2.96 -9.78
C LYS A 80 16.67 -1.95 -9.36
N THR A 81 16.24 -1.12 -10.30
CA THR A 81 15.10 -0.20 -10.12
C THR A 81 14.07 -0.37 -11.24
N THR A 82 12.89 0.16 -10.99
CA THR A 82 11.85 0.39 -12.01
C THR A 82 11.26 1.78 -11.79
N PRO A 83 10.72 2.44 -12.84
CA PRO A 83 10.08 3.75 -12.68
C PRO A 83 8.89 3.74 -11.71
N SER A 84 8.17 2.62 -11.59
CA SER A 84 7.04 2.47 -10.67
C SER A 84 7.44 2.02 -9.27
N ILE A 85 8.71 1.66 -9.06
CA ILE A 85 9.29 1.12 -7.82
C ILE A 85 8.63 -0.22 -7.41
N ASP A 86 8.02 -0.88 -8.38
CA ASP A 86 7.45 -2.22 -8.30
C ASP A 86 7.50 -2.85 -9.70
N LEU A 87 6.86 -4.00 -9.88
CA LEU A 87 6.87 -4.73 -11.15
C LEU A 87 5.78 -4.26 -12.15
N GLU A 88 5.18 -3.07 -12.00
CA GLU A 88 4.21 -2.53 -12.98
C GLU A 88 4.92 -2.05 -14.27
N THR A 89 6.20 -1.71 -14.17
CA THR A 89 7.02 -1.23 -15.30
C THR A 89 8.30 -2.04 -15.43
N ASP A 90 8.92 -1.99 -16.62
CA ASP A 90 10.19 -2.65 -16.89
C ASP A 90 11.33 -2.05 -16.06
N PHE A 91 12.40 -2.83 -15.87
CA PHE A 91 13.62 -2.36 -15.21
C PHE A 91 14.30 -1.24 -16.00
N ASP A 92 14.78 -0.21 -15.30
CA ASP A 92 15.44 0.95 -15.90
C ASP A 92 16.93 1.07 -15.55
N GLU A 93 17.35 0.62 -14.36
CA GLU A 93 18.76 0.65 -13.94
C GLU A 93 19.16 -0.65 -13.19
N GLU A 94 20.45 -0.97 -13.25
CA GLU A 94 21.09 -2.08 -12.52
C GLU A 94 22.30 -1.58 -11.74
N PHE A 95 22.55 -2.17 -10.57
CA PHE A 95 23.59 -1.79 -9.63
C PHE A 95 24.28 -3.03 -9.06
N SER A 96 25.56 -2.90 -8.69
CA SER A 96 26.22 -3.94 -7.90
C SER A 96 25.63 -3.98 -6.48
N VAL A 97 25.56 -5.17 -5.91
CA VAL A 97 25.16 -5.43 -4.53
C VAL A 97 26.32 -5.99 -3.68
N ASP A 98 27.50 -6.20 -4.29
CA ASP A 98 28.62 -6.91 -3.69
C ASP A 98 29.26 -6.15 -2.52
N HIS A 99 29.10 -4.82 -2.50
CA HIS A 99 29.61 -3.95 -1.45
C HIS A 99 28.74 -3.91 -0.20
N ILE A 100 27.52 -4.48 -0.24
CA ILE A 100 26.53 -4.33 0.82
C ILE A 100 26.81 -5.30 1.95
N THR A 101 27.00 -4.77 3.15
CA THR A 101 27.19 -5.54 4.37
C THR A 101 25.91 -5.59 5.22
N THR A 102 25.80 -6.54 6.14
CA THR A 102 24.71 -6.60 7.12
C THR A 102 24.62 -5.33 7.96
N GLU A 103 25.74 -4.70 8.28
CA GLU A 103 25.78 -3.42 9.01
C GLU A 103 25.17 -2.28 8.19
N MET A 104 25.46 -2.23 6.88
CA MET A 104 24.86 -1.23 5.99
C MET A 104 23.34 -1.42 5.88
N LEU A 105 22.87 -2.67 5.76
CA LEU A 105 21.43 -2.98 5.76
C LEU A 105 20.77 -2.47 7.03
N GLU A 106 21.37 -2.74 8.20
CA GLU A 106 20.81 -2.35 9.49
C GLU A 106 20.80 -0.84 9.67
N ASN A 107 21.87 -0.14 9.25
CA ASN A 107 21.90 1.32 9.25
C ASN A 107 20.83 1.93 8.33
N ALA A 108 20.62 1.35 7.14
CA ALA A 108 19.54 1.76 6.24
C ALA A 108 18.16 1.58 6.89
N ARG A 109 17.92 0.42 7.52
CA ARG A 109 16.68 0.13 8.25
C ARG A 109 16.42 1.14 9.36
N VAL A 110 17.41 1.42 10.20
CA VAL A 110 17.32 2.37 11.32
C VAL A 110 17.06 3.79 10.83
N SER A 111 17.66 4.20 9.71
CA SER A 111 17.44 5.54 9.13
C SER A 111 16.00 5.79 8.67
N LEU A 112 15.22 4.72 8.47
CA LEU A 112 13.84 4.76 8.02
C LEU A 112 12.83 4.42 9.14
N LEU A 113 13.27 4.34 10.40
CA LEU A 113 12.41 4.21 11.58
C LEU A 113 12.03 5.57 12.17
N GLY A 114 10.87 5.64 12.82
CA GLY A 114 10.40 6.85 13.49
C GLY A 114 9.82 7.87 12.51
N ASP A 115 10.03 9.16 12.78
CA ASP A 115 9.56 10.26 11.94
C ASP A 115 10.41 10.37 10.67
N ILE A 116 9.77 10.14 9.52
CA ILE A 116 10.42 10.17 8.22
C ILE A 116 9.75 11.17 7.28
N GLN A 117 10.52 11.60 6.29
CA GLN A 117 10.05 12.42 5.18
C GLN A 117 10.10 11.59 3.90
N GLN A 118 8.98 11.55 3.18
CA GLN A 118 8.87 10.82 1.92
C GLN A 118 8.46 11.74 0.79
N VAL A 119 9.12 11.59 -0.35
CA VAL A 119 8.55 12.01 -1.63
C VAL A 119 7.63 10.88 -2.10
N PRO A 120 6.30 11.12 -2.22
CA PRO A 120 5.38 10.14 -2.79
C PRO A 120 5.84 9.69 -4.18
N PRO A 121 5.61 8.42 -4.56
CA PRO A 121 5.98 7.95 -5.89
C PRO A 121 5.10 8.65 -6.93
N ILE A 122 5.67 8.94 -8.11
CA ILE A 122 4.91 9.55 -9.20
C ILE A 122 3.73 8.68 -9.66
N TYR A 123 3.84 7.35 -9.53
CA TYR A 123 2.74 6.40 -9.73
C TYR A 123 1.83 6.29 -8.50
N SER A 124 1.28 7.43 -8.04
CA SER A 124 0.37 7.50 -6.90
C SER A 124 -0.92 8.27 -7.19
N ALA A 125 -1.93 8.08 -6.33
CA ALA A 125 -3.22 8.77 -6.42
C ALA A 125 -3.19 10.22 -5.92
N VAL A 126 -2.02 10.74 -5.49
CA VAL A 126 -1.84 12.13 -5.05
C VAL A 126 -2.26 13.07 -6.17
N LYS A 127 -3.00 14.13 -5.83
CA LYS A 127 -3.34 15.20 -6.77
C LYS A 127 -2.35 16.35 -6.66
N GLN A 128 -1.86 16.82 -7.79
CA GLN A 128 -1.06 18.03 -7.95
C GLN A 128 -1.59 18.80 -9.16
N ASN A 129 -1.80 20.11 -8.99
CA ASN A 129 -2.37 20.98 -10.03
C ASN A 129 -3.67 20.41 -10.65
N GLY A 130 -4.53 19.83 -9.82
CA GLY A 130 -5.82 19.26 -10.23
C GLY A 130 -5.76 17.85 -10.87
N GLN A 131 -4.58 17.33 -11.22
CA GLN A 131 -4.42 16.01 -11.84
C GLN A 131 -3.74 15.02 -10.89
N ARG A 132 -4.03 13.72 -11.05
CA ARG A 132 -3.36 12.68 -10.26
C ARG A 132 -1.97 12.39 -10.82
N LEU A 133 -0.97 12.19 -9.95
CA LEU A 133 0.41 11.97 -10.37
C LEU A 133 0.54 10.78 -11.34
N TYR A 134 -0.14 9.66 -11.09
CA TYR A 134 -0.07 8.50 -12.00
C TYR A 134 -0.57 8.80 -13.42
N VAL A 135 -1.49 9.78 -13.58
CA VAL A 135 -1.99 10.18 -14.92
C VAL A 135 -0.91 10.92 -15.69
N GLN A 136 -0.08 11.70 -14.99
CA GLN A 136 1.03 12.43 -15.57
C GLN A 136 2.21 11.49 -15.86
N ALA A 137 2.52 10.57 -14.94
CA ALA A 137 3.54 9.54 -15.12
C ALA A 137 3.30 8.72 -16.40
N ARG A 138 2.05 8.27 -16.61
CA ARG A 138 1.65 7.52 -17.82
C ARG A 138 1.70 8.34 -19.12
N LYS A 139 1.84 9.66 -19.04
CA LYS A 139 2.08 10.56 -20.18
C LYS A 139 3.56 10.86 -20.40
N GLY A 140 4.45 10.22 -19.63
CA GLY A 140 5.90 10.40 -19.73
C GLY A 140 6.47 11.53 -18.88
N VAL A 141 5.68 12.17 -18.01
CA VAL A 141 6.20 13.19 -17.07
C VAL A 141 7.02 12.49 -15.99
N THR A 142 8.22 12.99 -15.72
CA THR A 142 9.16 12.44 -14.73
C THR A 142 9.05 13.13 -13.36
N GLU A 143 9.62 12.52 -12.32
CA GLU A 143 9.67 13.13 -10.98
C GLU A 143 10.42 14.47 -10.98
N LYS A 144 11.44 14.63 -11.83
CA LYS A 144 12.22 15.88 -11.94
C LYS A 144 11.42 17.05 -12.52
N GLU A 145 10.38 16.76 -13.30
CA GLU A 145 9.49 17.75 -13.90
C GLU A 145 8.35 18.17 -12.96
N LEU A 146 8.21 17.50 -11.81
CA LEU A 146 7.15 17.74 -10.85
C LEU A 146 7.73 18.16 -9.50
N ASP A 147 7.28 19.31 -9.00
CA ASP A 147 7.55 19.73 -7.62
C ASP A 147 6.68 18.92 -6.64
N ILE A 148 6.99 17.62 -6.46
CA ILE A 148 6.21 16.71 -5.62
C ILE A 148 6.46 17.06 -4.16
N LYS A 149 5.41 17.52 -3.47
CA LYS A 149 5.49 17.87 -2.05
C LYS A 149 5.86 16.68 -1.17
N ILE A 150 6.92 16.86 -0.38
CA ILE A 150 7.34 15.97 0.70
C ILE A 150 6.21 15.80 1.72
N ARG A 151 6.05 14.58 2.24
CA ARG A 151 5.08 14.24 3.27
C ARG A 151 5.78 13.64 4.48
N GLN A 152 5.27 13.97 5.66
CA GLN A 152 5.68 13.31 6.90
C GLN A 152 4.93 11.98 7.03
N ALA A 153 5.65 10.97 7.51
CA ALA A 153 5.13 9.67 7.89
C ALA A 153 5.87 9.20 9.15
N ILE A 154 5.29 8.21 9.84
CA ILE A 154 5.91 7.58 11.01
C ILE A 154 5.99 6.10 10.73
N VAL A 155 7.17 5.53 10.86
CA VAL A 155 7.40 4.09 10.84
C VAL A 155 7.56 3.64 12.28
N TYR A 156 6.52 3.00 12.79
CA TYR A 156 6.47 2.55 14.18
C TYR A 156 7.35 1.32 14.40
N ASP A 157 7.42 0.45 13.38
CA ASP A 157 8.18 -0.79 13.42
C ASP A 157 8.61 -1.19 12.01
N PHE A 158 9.81 -1.76 11.90
CA PHE A 158 10.39 -2.23 10.65
C PHE A 158 11.32 -3.41 10.94
N GLU A 159 10.83 -4.62 10.70
CA GLU A 159 11.61 -5.86 10.75
C GLU A 159 12.05 -6.24 9.32
N MET A 160 13.24 -6.83 9.19
CA MET A 160 13.74 -7.32 7.91
C MET A 160 14.53 -8.63 8.05
N ASP A 161 14.53 -9.44 6.99
CA ASP A 161 15.30 -10.67 6.85
C ASP A 161 16.00 -10.67 5.48
N SER A 162 17.33 -10.67 5.50
CA SER A 162 18.21 -10.67 4.34
C SER A 162 18.88 -12.02 4.08
N SER A 163 18.41 -13.11 4.69
CA SER A 163 18.96 -14.47 4.49
C SER A 163 18.94 -14.95 3.03
N SER A 164 18.08 -14.36 2.19
CA SER A 164 17.94 -14.65 0.76
C SER A 164 18.46 -13.50 -0.13
N PHE A 165 19.47 -12.77 0.34
CA PHE A 165 20.05 -11.62 -0.36
C PHE A 165 20.34 -11.91 -1.86
N PRO A 166 20.01 -10.99 -2.79
CA PRO A 166 19.60 -9.58 -2.58
C PRO A 166 18.11 -9.38 -2.29
N GLU A 167 17.33 -10.45 -2.09
CA GLU A 167 15.95 -10.32 -1.65
C GLU A 167 15.88 -10.08 -0.14
N ILE A 168 15.12 -9.06 0.25
CA ILE A 168 14.89 -8.69 1.64
C ILE A 168 13.40 -8.81 1.92
N LYS A 169 13.06 -9.75 2.79
CA LYS A 169 11.72 -9.85 3.35
C LYS A 169 11.56 -8.83 4.45
N PHE A 170 10.38 -8.26 4.58
CA PHE A 170 10.13 -7.25 5.60
C PHE A 170 8.74 -7.35 6.22
N LYS A 171 8.62 -6.72 7.38
CA LYS A 171 7.36 -6.36 8.02
C LYS A 171 7.47 -4.92 8.52
N ILE A 172 6.54 -4.06 8.11
CA ILE A 172 6.54 -2.64 8.45
C ILE A 172 5.19 -2.26 9.02
N THR A 173 5.18 -1.57 10.17
CA THR A 173 4.00 -0.90 10.72
C THR A 173 4.19 0.60 10.64
N CYS A 174 3.27 1.31 9.99
CA CYS A 174 3.43 2.73 9.69
C CYS A 174 2.13 3.53 9.83
N SER A 175 2.27 4.85 9.91
CA SER A 175 1.16 5.79 9.95
C SER A 175 0.46 5.93 8.61
N LYS A 176 -0.66 6.65 8.60
CA LYS A 176 -1.44 6.93 7.38
C LYS A 176 -0.61 7.68 6.34
N GLY A 177 -0.81 7.35 5.08
CA GLY A 177 -0.17 8.06 3.97
C GLY A 177 1.30 7.74 3.73
N THR A 178 1.86 6.77 4.46
CA THR A 178 3.18 6.19 4.19
C THR A 178 3.16 5.42 2.87
N TYR A 179 4.17 5.62 2.03
CA TYR A 179 4.34 4.90 0.77
C TYR A 179 5.44 3.85 0.95
N ILE A 180 5.07 2.57 0.97
CA ILE A 180 6.04 1.47 1.07
C ILE A 180 6.97 1.43 -0.16
N ARG A 181 6.47 1.80 -1.34
CA ARG A 181 7.32 1.98 -2.52
C ARG A 181 8.39 3.05 -2.31
N SER A 182 8.04 4.21 -1.74
CA SER A 182 9.05 5.22 -1.39
C SER A 182 10.05 4.70 -0.35
N MET A 183 9.61 3.95 0.67
CA MET A 183 10.53 3.30 1.63
C MET A 183 11.55 2.42 0.92
N VAL A 184 11.11 1.59 -0.02
CA VAL A 184 11.99 0.68 -0.78
C VAL A 184 13.00 1.48 -1.60
N ARG A 185 12.54 2.49 -2.36
CA ARG A 185 13.44 3.37 -3.12
C ARG A 185 14.49 4.02 -2.21
N ASP A 186 14.05 4.61 -1.10
CA ASP A 186 14.91 5.36 -0.19
C ASP A 186 15.92 4.42 0.50
N PHE A 187 15.54 3.17 0.80
CA PHE A 187 16.45 2.12 1.27
C PHE A 187 17.52 1.78 0.22
N GLY A 188 17.13 1.61 -1.04
CA GLY A 188 18.06 1.39 -2.15
C GLY A 188 19.02 2.56 -2.40
N TYR A 189 18.55 3.80 -2.23
CA TYR A 189 19.37 5.00 -2.31
C TYR A 189 20.38 5.09 -1.17
N PHE A 190 19.99 4.78 0.06
CA PHE A 190 20.90 4.77 1.20
C PHE A 190 22.10 3.82 0.96
N LEU A 191 21.84 2.69 0.31
CA LEU A 191 22.86 1.67 0.01
C LEU A 191 23.61 1.89 -1.31
N ASN A 192 23.25 2.93 -2.07
CA ASN A 192 23.76 3.18 -3.42
C ASN A 192 23.65 1.96 -4.36
N SER A 193 22.52 1.23 -4.29
CA SER A 193 22.32 0.00 -5.08
C SER A 193 20.91 -0.12 -5.68
N GLY A 194 20.07 0.90 -5.52
CA GLY A 194 18.70 0.87 -6.00
C GLY A 194 17.87 -0.24 -5.33
N ALA A 195 16.55 -0.20 -5.52
CA ALA A 195 15.67 -1.26 -5.06
C ALA A 195 14.31 -1.19 -5.79
N TYR A 196 13.62 -2.32 -5.85
CA TYR A 196 12.23 -2.38 -6.27
C TYR A 196 11.41 -3.31 -5.37
N LEU A 197 10.10 -3.02 -5.27
CA LEU A 197 9.17 -3.82 -4.49
C LEU A 197 8.65 -5.01 -5.31
N LYS A 198 9.03 -6.23 -4.92
CA LYS A 198 8.63 -7.48 -5.60
C LYS A 198 7.25 -7.95 -5.15
N GLU A 199 6.94 -7.81 -3.86
CA GLU A 199 5.69 -8.24 -3.26
C GLU A 199 5.29 -7.34 -2.11
N LEU A 200 3.98 -7.06 -1.99
CA LEU A 200 3.41 -6.28 -0.91
C LEU A 200 2.04 -6.84 -0.50
N ILE A 201 1.89 -7.11 0.78
CA ILE A 201 0.64 -7.59 1.38
C ILE A 201 0.32 -6.70 2.57
N ARG A 202 -0.84 -6.03 2.56
CA ARG A 202 -1.33 -5.33 3.76
C ARG A 202 -2.01 -6.33 4.68
N THR A 203 -1.41 -6.62 5.82
CA THR A 203 -1.91 -7.63 6.76
C THR A 203 -2.83 -7.03 7.82
N GLN A 204 -2.69 -5.73 8.13
CA GLN A 204 -3.45 -5.10 9.20
C GLN A 204 -3.79 -3.62 8.95
N ILE A 205 -4.93 -3.17 9.47
CA ILE A 205 -5.33 -1.77 9.58
C ILE A 205 -5.89 -1.55 10.99
N GLY A 206 -5.15 -0.86 11.86
CA GLY A 206 -5.52 -0.72 13.27
C GLY A 206 -5.67 -2.08 13.94
N GLU A 207 -6.86 -2.38 14.47
CA GLU A 207 -7.22 -3.67 15.08
C GLU A 207 -7.71 -4.73 14.07
N TYR A 208 -7.97 -4.33 12.81
CA TYR A 208 -8.52 -5.23 11.79
C TYR A 208 -7.39 -5.95 11.08
N SER A 209 -7.52 -7.26 10.94
CA SER A 209 -6.50 -8.14 10.37
C SER A 209 -7.03 -8.92 9.16
N LEU A 210 -6.11 -9.27 8.25
CA LEU A 210 -6.36 -9.97 7.00
C LEU A 210 -6.92 -11.38 7.21
N ASP A 211 -6.57 -12.05 8.31
CA ASP A 211 -7.08 -13.38 8.69
C ASP A 211 -8.61 -13.42 8.87
N ARG A 212 -9.23 -12.28 9.19
CA ARG A 212 -10.68 -12.12 9.32
C ARG A 212 -11.34 -11.67 8.01
N ALA A 213 -10.56 -11.39 6.97
CA ALA A 213 -11.07 -10.85 5.73
C ALA A 213 -11.70 -11.94 4.85
N GLN A 214 -12.71 -11.54 4.08
CA GLN A 214 -13.34 -12.41 3.10
C GLN A 214 -12.61 -12.31 1.77
N SER A 215 -12.46 -13.44 1.08
CA SER A 215 -12.11 -13.43 -0.34
C SER A 215 -13.25 -12.82 -1.16
N ILE A 216 -12.94 -12.36 -2.37
CA ILE A 216 -13.96 -11.83 -3.28
C ILE A 216 -14.92 -12.94 -3.73
N GLU A 217 -14.40 -14.15 -3.91
CA GLU A 217 -15.10 -15.33 -4.40
C GLU A 217 -16.09 -15.86 -3.36
N SER A 218 -15.73 -15.77 -2.08
CA SER A 218 -16.53 -16.28 -0.95
C SER A 218 -17.32 -15.18 -0.22
N PHE A 219 -17.46 -14.00 -0.81
CA PHE A 219 -18.08 -12.86 -0.14
C PHE A 219 -19.54 -13.14 0.28
N SER A 220 -19.85 -12.86 1.54
CA SER A 220 -21.18 -12.88 2.14
C SER A 220 -21.50 -11.53 2.78
N ALA A 221 -22.68 -10.98 2.45
CA ALA A 221 -23.17 -9.73 3.06
C ALA A 221 -23.53 -9.90 4.55
N ASP A 222 -23.69 -11.13 5.03
CA ASP A 222 -24.00 -11.43 6.42
C ASP A 222 -22.75 -11.44 7.30
N GLN A 223 -21.57 -11.65 6.73
CA GLN A 223 -20.30 -11.51 7.44
C GLN A 223 -19.83 -10.06 7.33
N HIS A 224 -19.98 -9.30 8.40
CA HIS A 224 -19.72 -7.86 8.43
C HIS A 224 -19.26 -7.42 9.81
N GLU A 225 -18.68 -6.24 9.88
CA GLU A 225 -18.25 -5.58 11.10
C GLU A 225 -19.10 -4.33 11.36
N ILE A 226 -19.15 -3.94 12.64
CA ILE A 226 -19.88 -2.76 13.14
C ILE A 226 -18.92 -2.01 14.07
N LEU A 227 -18.86 -0.68 13.92
CA LEU A 227 -18.18 0.19 14.87
C LEU A 227 -19.11 0.35 16.08
N LEU A 228 -18.67 -0.16 17.25
CA LEU A 228 -19.34 0.05 18.53
C LEU A 228 -19.30 1.53 18.94
#